data_AF-A0A1Q4V3E6-F1
#
_entry.id   AF-A0A1Q4V3E6-F1
#
_cell.length_a   1.000
_cell.length_b   1.000
_cell.length_c   1.000
_cell.angle_alpha   90.00
_cell.angle_beta   90.00
_cell.angle_gamma   90.00
#
_symmetry.space_group_name_H-M   'P 1'
#
loop_
_entity.id
_entity.type
_entity.pdbx_description
1 polymer ?
#
loop_
_entity_poly.entity_id
_entity_poly.type
_entity_poly.pdbx_seq_one_letter_code
_entity_poly.pdbx_strand_id
1 'polypeptide(L)'
;MATYETEIHTGGGGWQPDEPLTLSLANRTDVVPENGAPSTGTTVSWSGDAGNGTVTFFDNGSSFQGTAQFPDEGPVGYRGNRVD
;
A
#
# COMPACT_ATOMS: atom_id res chain seq x y z
N MET A 1 10.87 -4.99 3.91
CA MET A 1 10.91 -4.41 2.56
C MET A 1 10.14 -5.28 1.60
N ALA A 2 8.81 -5.17 1.67
CA ALA A 2 7.92 -5.74 0.68
C ALA A 2 7.65 -4.69 -0.40
N THR A 3 7.66 -5.08 -1.67
CA THR A 3 7.38 -4.22 -2.81
C THR A 3 6.10 -4.68 -3.52
N TYR A 4 5.29 -3.72 -3.94
CA TYR A 4 4.00 -3.96 -4.57
C TYR A 4 3.89 -3.13 -5.85
N GLU A 5 3.46 -3.77 -6.93
CA GLU A 5 2.95 -3.06 -8.10
C GLU A 5 1.60 -2.48 -7.74
N THR A 6 1.40 -1.18 -7.96
CA THR A 6 0.22 -0.48 -7.47
C THR A 6 -0.65 0.09 -8.58
N GLU A 7 -1.92 0.30 -8.24
CA GLU A 7 -2.90 0.92 -9.12
C GLU A 7 -3.74 1.93 -8.33
N ILE A 8 -4.14 3.00 -9.02
CA ILE A 8 -5.01 4.05 -8.48
C ILE A 8 -6.36 4.14 -9.22
N HIS A 9 -7.37 4.69 -8.54
CA HIS A 9 -8.69 4.95 -9.12
C HIS A 9 -9.26 6.31 -8.66
N THR A 10 -9.46 7.23 -9.62
CA THR A 10 -9.78 8.65 -9.39
C THR A 10 -11.28 9.01 -9.49
N GLY A 11 -12.18 8.02 -9.48
CA GLY A 11 -13.64 8.24 -9.44
C GLY A 11 -14.33 8.30 -10.81
N GLY A 12 -13.59 8.06 -11.90
CA GLY A 12 -14.11 7.79 -13.24
C GLY A 12 -13.04 7.11 -14.10
N GLY A 13 -13.42 6.15 -14.94
CA GLY A 13 -12.47 5.24 -15.62
C GLY A 13 -12.19 3.96 -14.84
N GLY A 14 -11.32 3.09 -15.35
CA GLY A 14 -10.89 1.86 -14.66
C GLY A 14 -9.69 2.09 -13.74
N TRP A 15 -9.16 1.03 -13.14
CA TRP A 15 -7.87 1.08 -12.44
C TRP A 15 -6.73 1.41 -13.40
N GLN A 16 -5.82 2.28 -12.97
CA GLN A 16 -4.66 2.71 -13.75
C GLN A 16 -3.37 2.32 -13.00
N PRO A 17 -2.31 1.87 -13.68
CA PRO A 17 -1.00 1.63 -13.05
C PRO A 17 -0.45 2.87 -12.36
N ASP A 18 0.29 2.65 -11.27
CA ASP A 18 0.96 3.68 -10.48
C ASP A 18 2.38 3.21 -10.08
N GLU A 19 3.16 4.09 -9.46
CA GLU A 19 4.52 3.77 -8.99
C GLU A 19 4.53 2.64 -7.94
N PRO A 20 5.56 1.78 -7.91
CA PRO A 20 5.66 0.72 -6.91
C PRO A 20 5.70 1.25 -5.48
N LEU A 21 4.96 0.59 -4.59
CA LEU A 21 5.02 0.86 -3.16
C LEU A 21 6.02 -0.06 -2.48
N THR A 22 7.01 0.52 -1.81
CA THR A 22 7.95 -0.22 -0.97
C THR A 22 7.68 0.05 0.52
N LEU A 23 7.48 -1.02 1.28
CA LEU A 23 7.15 -0.97 2.71
C LEU A 23 8.19 -1.70 3.55
N SER A 24 8.74 -1.01 4.55
CA SER A 24 9.57 -1.60 5.59
C SER A 24 9.10 -1.09 6.94
N LEU A 25 8.63 -1.98 7.81
CA LEU A 25 8.12 -1.61 9.13
C LEU A 25 8.62 -2.60 10.18
N ALA A 26 9.41 -2.08 11.11
CA ALA A 26 9.95 -2.83 12.23
C ALA A 26 9.79 -2.05 13.54
N ASN A 27 9.57 -2.78 14.64
CA ASN A 27 9.62 -2.26 16.01
C ASN A 27 10.47 -3.25 16.83
N ARG A 28 9.96 -3.76 17.96
CA ARG A 28 10.61 -4.83 18.74
C ARG A 28 10.72 -6.15 17.96
N THR A 29 9.94 -6.29 16.89
CA THR A 29 9.94 -7.38 15.92
C THR A 29 9.68 -6.80 14.53
N ASP A 30 9.93 -7.59 13.49
CA ASP A 30 9.52 -7.25 12.13
C ASP A 30 8.00 -7.33 12.02
N VAL A 31 7.37 -6.25 11.56
CA VAL A 31 5.93 -6.20 11.23
C VAL A 31 5.76 -6.41 9.72
N VAL A 32 6.65 -5.80 8.93
CA VAL A 32 6.79 -6.00 7.49
C VAL A 32 8.27 -6.27 7.18
N PRO A 33 8.71 -7.53 7.25
CA PRO A 33 10.13 -7.91 7.13
C PRO A 33 10.69 -7.67 5.72
N GLU A 34 12.02 -7.63 5.59
CA GLU A 34 12.73 -7.53 4.29
C GLU A 34 12.36 -8.64 3.31
N ASN A 35 12.29 -9.88 3.78
CA ASN A 35 12.05 -11.05 2.93
C ASN A 35 10.67 -11.69 3.16
N GLY A 36 9.67 -10.91 3.59
CA GLY A 36 8.35 -11.44 3.88
C GLY A 36 7.25 -10.40 3.80
N ALA A 37 6.01 -10.87 3.77
CA ALA A 37 4.83 -10.04 3.65
C ALA A 37 4.16 -9.82 5.02
N PRO A 38 3.38 -8.75 5.18
CA PRO A 38 2.55 -8.56 6.38
C PRO A 38 1.52 -9.69 6.51
N SER A 39 1.14 -10.05 7.72
CA SER A 39 0.02 -10.99 7.92
C SER A 39 -1.30 -10.41 7.42
N THR A 40 -2.22 -11.26 6.97
CA THR A 40 -3.61 -10.87 6.65
C THR A 40 -4.23 -10.06 7.78
N GLY A 41 -4.91 -8.96 7.45
CA GLY A 41 -5.54 -8.06 8.41
C GLY A 41 -4.60 -7.01 9.01
N THR A 42 -3.30 -7.02 8.67
CA THR A 42 -2.42 -5.89 8.99
C THR A 42 -2.95 -4.64 8.32
N THR A 43 -3.03 -3.53 9.06
CA THR A 43 -3.38 -2.21 8.51
C THR A 43 -2.22 -1.26 8.74
N VAL A 44 -1.83 -0.54 7.69
CA VAL A 44 -0.80 0.51 7.73
C VAL A 44 -1.46 1.82 7.37
N SER A 45 -1.29 2.83 8.22
CA SER A 45 -1.73 4.20 7.96
C SER A 45 -0.54 5.15 8.05
N TRP A 46 -0.46 6.11 7.15
CA TRP A 46 0.61 7.11 7.11
C TRP A 46 0.05 8.50 6.80
N SER A 47 0.80 9.53 7.20
CA SER A 47 0.54 10.93 6.90
C SER A 47 1.84 11.72 6.87
N GLY A 48 2.03 12.55 5.84
CA GLY A 48 3.17 13.46 5.76
C GLY A 48 3.11 14.35 4.51
N ASP A 49 4.20 15.08 4.25
CA ASP A 49 4.29 16.04 3.14
C ASP A 49 4.14 15.38 1.76
N ALA A 50 4.49 14.09 1.65
CA ALA A 50 4.33 13.28 0.45
C ALA A 50 2.93 12.63 0.32
N GLY A 51 1.97 13.04 1.14
CA GLY A 51 0.61 12.51 1.15
C GLY A 51 0.30 11.61 2.35
N ASN A 52 -0.91 11.07 2.33
CA ASN A 52 -1.44 10.23 3.39
C ASN A 52 -2.21 9.05 2.82
N GLY A 53 -2.35 7.99 3.60
CA GLY A 53 -3.11 6.83 3.17
C GLY A 53 -3.33 5.80 4.26
N THR A 54 -4.20 4.84 3.95
CA THR A 54 -4.45 3.68 4.78
C THR A 54 -4.66 2.47 3.90
N VAL A 55 -3.96 1.38 4.17
CA VAL A 55 -4.07 0.12 3.42
C VAL A 55 -4.21 -1.05 4.38
N THR A 56 -4.99 -2.04 3.97
CA THR A 56 -5.16 -3.31 4.68
C THR A 56 -4.69 -4.46 3.80
N PHE A 57 -3.91 -5.36 4.38
CA PHE A 57 -3.31 -6.51 3.69
C PHE A 57 -4.21 -7.74 3.74
N PHE A 58 -4.24 -8.49 2.64
CA PHE A 58 -5.01 -9.72 2.47
C PHE A 58 -4.12 -10.84 1.94
N ASP A 59 -4.64 -12.06 1.92
CA ASP A 59 -4.00 -13.21 1.27
C ASP A 59 -2.54 -13.43 1.70
N ASN A 60 -2.30 -13.37 3.02
CA ASN A 60 -0.99 -13.42 3.65
C ASN A 60 -0.01 -12.36 3.12
N GLY A 61 -0.53 -11.16 2.87
CA GLY A 61 0.22 -10.00 2.42
C GLY A 61 0.61 -10.03 0.95
N SER A 62 0.03 -10.93 0.16
CA SER A 62 0.21 -10.94 -1.30
C SER A 62 -0.59 -9.83 -1.99
N SER A 63 -1.61 -9.27 -1.34
CA SER A 63 -2.39 -8.13 -1.85
C SER A 63 -2.73 -7.12 -0.75
N PHE A 64 -3.00 -5.87 -1.13
CA PHE A 64 -3.60 -4.87 -0.24
C PHE A 64 -4.64 -4.02 -0.95
N GLN A 65 -5.55 -3.42 -0.17
CA GLN A 65 -6.51 -2.43 -0.64
C GLN A 65 -6.69 -1.31 0.39
N GLY A 66 -7.07 -0.11 -0.08
CA GLY A 66 -7.32 1.03 0.78
C GLY A 66 -7.50 2.34 0.01
N THR A 67 -7.07 3.44 0.62
CA THR A 67 -7.10 4.78 0.02
C THR A 67 -5.79 5.51 0.24
N ALA A 68 -5.49 6.41 -0.70
CA ALA A 68 -4.36 7.34 -0.60
C ALA A 68 -4.80 8.73 -1.08
N GLN A 69 -4.07 9.75 -0.68
CA GLN A 69 -4.13 11.08 -1.23
C GLN A 69 -2.72 11.62 -1.33
N PHE A 70 -2.26 11.86 -2.56
CA PHE A 70 -0.94 12.39 -2.86
C PHE A 70 -0.97 13.92 -2.97
N PRO A 71 0.18 14.61 -2.93
CA PRO A 71 0.24 16.06 -3.04
C PRO A 71 -0.45 16.55 -4.31
N ASP A 72 -1.22 17.64 -4.18
CA ASP A 72 -1.96 18.28 -5.29
C ASP A 72 -3.01 17.38 -5.99
N GLU A 73 -3.36 16.23 -5.40
CA GLU A 73 -4.37 15.30 -5.91
C GLU A 73 -5.58 15.15 -4.96
N GLY A 74 -6.71 14.69 -5.54
CA GLY A 74 -7.85 14.24 -4.76
C GLY A 74 -7.64 12.83 -4.17
N PRO A 75 -8.49 12.39 -3.22
CA PRO A 75 -8.40 11.04 -2.68
C PRO A 75 -8.66 9.99 -3.76
N VAL A 76 -7.83 8.94 -3.77
CA VAL A 76 -7.92 7.81 -4.71
C VAL A 76 -8.14 6.49 -3.97
N GLY A 77 -8.83 5.57 -4.65
CA GLY A 77 -8.76 4.15 -4.29
C GLY A 77 -7.36 3.63 -4.60
N TYR A 78 -6.78 2.85 -3.70
CA TYR A 78 -5.40 2.37 -3.83
C TYR A 78 -5.33 0.86 -3.56
N ARG A 79 -4.64 0.12 -4.43
CA ARG A 79 -4.43 -1.32 -4.28
C ARG A 79 -3.07 -1.73 -4.83
N GLY A 80 -2.59 -2.88 -4.39
CA GLY A 80 -1.37 -3.45 -4.94
C GLY A 80 -1.30 -4.96 -4.79
N ASN A 81 -0.53 -5.56 -5.70
CA ASN A 81 -0.18 -6.98 -5.65
C ASN A 81 1.33 -7.11 -5.48
N ARG A 82 1.74 -8.03 -4.61
CA ARG A 82 3.15 -8.26 -4.33
C ARG A 82 3.84 -8.83 -5.58
N VAL A 83 5.05 -8.36 -5.82
CA VAL A 83 5.98 -8.93 -6.81
C VAL A 83 7.02 -9.78 -6.08
N ASP A 84 7.31 -10.95 -6.63
CA ASP A 84 8.35 -11.86 -6.11
C ASP A 84 9.77 -11.36 -6.43
#